data_AF-A0A9W7L6M7-F1
#
_entry.id   AF-A0A9W7L6M7-F1
#
_cell.length_a   1.000
_cell.length_b   1.000
_cell.length_c   1.000
_cell.angle_alpha   90.00
_cell.angle_beta   90.00
_cell.angle_gamma   90.00
#
_symmetry.space_group_name_H-M   'P 1'
#
loop_
_entity.id
_entity.type
_entity.pdbx_description
1 polymer ?
#
loop_
_entity_poly.entity_id
_entity_poly.type
_entity_poly.pdbx_seq_one_letter_code
_entity_poly.pdbx_strand_id
1 'polypeptide(L)'
;MSEAIGTTQGNDNFYLELQRMSMEFSSGGSPPEPSRVVAVAGKMEDSFNKYKDMISRLSLSQDFQALEYYALTVSNLKRENMVLSDIEDSVQWQINSMKAFATGQSPPMPNAKTVEMMQKKSGGSMSSPPTIVSTPFTGQEACFEDSTIRQTFLTLQSDHENLIRMGSGYGSFDPLGKLAYLDQMEKIEERWALLMTKLDLGQHISREFKDETSAFLGGMNLSVREFFELLETSKDWLRERANEGRL
;
A
#
# COMPACT_ATOMS: atom_id res chain seq x y z
N MET A 1 7.20 14.61 -22.47
CA MET A 1 6.05 13.69 -22.31
C MET A 1 5.75 13.52 -20.83
N SER A 2 5.13 14.53 -20.20
CA SER A 2 4.70 14.45 -18.79
C SER A 2 3.52 15.38 -18.56
N GLU A 3 2.49 15.20 -19.38
CA GLU A 3 1.13 15.64 -19.11
C GLU A 3 0.30 14.38 -18.87
N ALA A 4 0.05 14.05 -17.60
CA ALA A 4 -1.06 13.21 -17.15
C ALA A 4 -1.06 13.12 -15.61
N ILE A 5 -1.17 14.25 -14.92
CA ILE A 5 -1.74 14.26 -13.56
C ILE A 5 -3.15 14.79 -13.73
N GLY A 6 -4.06 13.86 -14.05
CA GLY A 6 -5.49 14.13 -14.08
C GLY A 6 -5.93 14.63 -12.71
N THR A 7 -6.57 15.79 -12.72
CA THR A 7 -7.15 16.49 -11.59
C THR A 7 -8.08 15.60 -10.75
N THR A 8 -7.72 15.39 -9.50
CA THR A 8 -8.42 14.60 -8.46
C THR A 8 -9.69 15.29 -7.92
N GLN A 9 -10.44 16.07 -8.71
CA GLN A 9 -11.60 16.82 -8.19
C GLN A 9 -12.85 15.97 -7.90
N GLY A 10 -12.87 14.68 -8.29
CA GLY A 10 -14.02 13.79 -8.08
C GLY A 10 -13.96 12.91 -6.82
N ASN A 11 -12.76 12.57 -6.34
CA ASN A 11 -12.58 11.60 -5.24
C ASN A 11 -12.75 12.21 -3.85
N ASP A 12 -12.40 13.48 -3.68
CA ASP A 12 -12.49 14.18 -2.38
C ASP A 12 -13.94 14.23 -1.87
N ASN A 13 -14.93 14.24 -2.76
CA ASN A 13 -16.35 14.26 -2.41
C ASN A 13 -16.88 12.87 -1.98
N PHE A 14 -16.28 11.77 -2.44
CA PHE A 14 -16.74 10.42 -2.09
C PHE A 14 -16.42 10.04 -0.64
N TYR A 15 -15.17 10.22 -0.21
CA TYR A 15 -14.74 9.85 1.14
C TYR A 15 -15.42 10.70 2.22
N LEU A 16 -15.56 12.00 1.96
CA LEU A 16 -16.30 12.91 2.84
C LEU A 16 -17.78 12.51 2.95
N GLU A 17 -18.41 12.13 1.84
CA GLU A 17 -19.81 11.68 1.84
C GLU A 17 -19.97 10.33 2.56
N LEU A 18 -19.02 9.40 2.41
CA LEU A 18 -19.01 8.13 3.13
C LEU A 18 -18.85 8.35 4.65
N GLN A 19 -17.94 9.23 5.07
CA GLN A 19 -17.76 9.59 6.49
C GLN A 19 -19.01 10.26 7.05
N ARG A 20 -19.59 11.20 6.31
CA ARG A 20 -20.84 11.87 6.69
C ARG A 20 -21.97 10.86 6.87
N MET A 21 -22.12 9.95 5.93
CA MET A 21 -23.15 8.91 5.99
C MET A 21 -22.93 7.96 7.18
N SER A 22 -21.67 7.58 7.46
CA SER A 22 -21.33 6.78 8.65
C SER A 22 -21.73 7.50 9.95
N MET A 23 -21.52 8.82 10.03
CA MET A 23 -21.95 9.62 11.17
C MET A 23 -23.48 9.72 11.26
N GLU A 24 -24.19 9.86 10.14
CA GLU A 24 -25.65 9.86 10.08
C GLU A 24 -26.23 8.53 10.60
N PHE A 25 -25.60 7.39 10.25
CA PHE A 25 -25.96 6.07 10.78
C PHE A 25 -25.68 5.90 12.28
N SER A 26 -24.60 6.48 12.81
CA SER A 26 -24.20 6.30 14.22
C SER A 26 -24.79 7.31 15.19
N SER A 27 -25.13 8.52 14.72
CA SER A 27 -25.53 9.64 15.59
C SER A 27 -26.99 9.61 16.05
N GLY A 28 -27.78 8.61 15.66
CA GLY A 28 -29.20 8.52 16.02
C GLY A 28 -30.06 9.66 15.46
N GLY A 29 -29.54 10.43 14.51
CA GLY A 29 -30.26 11.47 13.78
C GLY A 29 -31.21 10.90 12.72
N SER A 30 -31.68 11.77 11.82
CA SER A 30 -32.49 11.32 10.68
C SER A 30 -31.69 10.36 9.79
N PRO A 31 -32.27 9.23 9.38
CA PRO A 31 -31.61 8.30 8.47
C PRO A 31 -31.20 9.00 7.16
N PRO A 32 -30.07 8.61 6.55
CA PRO A 32 -29.64 9.17 5.28
C PRO A 32 -30.68 8.90 4.19
N GLU A 33 -30.87 9.87 3.29
CA GLU A 33 -31.79 9.73 2.16
C GLU A 33 -31.46 8.50 1.29
N PRO A 34 -32.44 7.62 0.98
CA PRO A 34 -32.20 6.38 0.24
C PRO A 34 -31.47 6.59 -1.10
N SER A 35 -31.79 7.65 -1.84
CA SER A 35 -31.16 7.99 -3.11
C SER A 35 -29.67 8.33 -2.95
N ARG A 36 -29.28 8.99 -1.85
CA ARG A 36 -27.88 9.27 -1.50
C ARG A 36 -27.14 7.97 -1.18
N VAL A 37 -27.77 7.09 -0.39
CA VAL A 37 -27.18 5.79 -0.04
C VAL A 37 -26.89 4.94 -1.28
N VAL A 38 -27.83 4.88 -2.23
CA VAL A 38 -27.61 4.18 -3.52
C VAL A 38 -26.45 4.78 -4.31
N ALA A 39 -26.38 6.11 -4.37
CA ALA A 39 -25.30 6.80 -5.10
C ALA A 39 -23.91 6.51 -4.50
N VAL A 40 -23.78 6.51 -3.17
CA VAL A 40 -22.53 6.16 -2.50
C VAL A 40 -22.19 4.68 -2.70
N ALA A 41 -23.18 3.79 -2.58
CA ALA A 41 -22.99 2.36 -2.81
C ALA A 41 -22.49 2.07 -4.25
N GLY A 42 -23.03 2.76 -5.26
CA GLY A 42 -22.57 2.65 -6.65
C GLY A 42 -21.13 3.13 -6.83
N LYS A 43 -20.76 4.29 -6.25
CA LYS A 43 -19.36 4.78 -6.29
C LYS A 43 -18.39 3.85 -5.57
N MET A 44 -18.82 3.23 -4.46
CA MET A 44 -18.04 2.25 -3.72
C MET A 44 -17.80 1.00 -4.57
N GLU A 45 -18.84 0.50 -5.25
CA GLU A 45 -18.75 -0.62 -6.18
C GLU A 45 -17.79 -0.34 -7.35
N ASP A 46 -17.91 0.83 -7.99
CA ASP A 46 -16.99 1.26 -9.06
C ASP A 46 -15.54 1.35 -8.58
N SER A 47 -15.32 1.93 -7.40
CA SER A 47 -13.97 2.09 -6.82
C SER A 47 -13.37 0.73 -6.46
N PHE A 48 -14.17 -0.17 -5.93
CA PHE A 48 -13.73 -1.51 -5.58
C PHE A 48 -13.41 -2.35 -6.82
N ASN A 49 -14.21 -2.24 -7.89
CA ASN A 49 -13.92 -2.89 -9.16
C ASN A 49 -12.59 -2.41 -9.77
N LYS A 50 -12.29 -1.11 -9.69
CA LYS A 50 -10.98 -0.57 -10.09
C LYS A 50 -9.83 -1.12 -9.23
N TYR A 51 -10.03 -1.24 -7.91
CA TYR A 51 -9.06 -1.85 -7.02
C TYR A 51 -8.79 -3.31 -7.38
N LYS A 52 -9.84 -4.10 -7.67
CA LYS A 52 -9.70 -5.50 -8.12
C LYS A 52 -8.90 -5.61 -9.41
N ASP A 53 -9.20 -4.77 -10.40
CA ASP A 53 -8.45 -4.73 -11.66
C ASP A 53 -6.97 -4.38 -11.41
N MET A 54 -6.70 -3.36 -10.60
CA MET A 54 -5.34 -2.97 -10.21
C MET A 54 -4.59 -4.13 -9.54
N ILE A 55 -5.16 -4.77 -8.52
CA ILE A 55 -4.53 -5.91 -7.82
C ILE A 55 -4.27 -7.07 -8.78
N SER A 56 -5.22 -7.36 -9.68
CA SER A 56 -5.06 -8.40 -10.70
C SER A 56 -3.90 -8.08 -11.64
N ARG A 57 -3.82 -6.84 -12.13
CA ARG A 57 -2.72 -6.36 -12.97
C ARG A 57 -1.37 -6.43 -12.28
N LEU A 58 -1.30 -6.02 -11.00
CA LEU A 58 -0.08 -6.10 -10.21
C LEU A 58 0.39 -7.56 -10.08
N SER A 59 -0.53 -8.49 -9.80
CA SER A 59 -0.22 -9.92 -9.66
C SER A 59 0.31 -10.60 -10.93
N LEU A 60 0.01 -10.02 -12.10
CA LEU A 60 0.43 -10.51 -13.41
C LEU A 60 1.55 -9.67 -14.05
N SER A 61 2.04 -8.66 -13.32
CA SER A 61 3.04 -7.74 -13.84
C SER A 61 4.34 -8.48 -14.14
N GLN A 62 5.02 -8.06 -15.20
CA GLN A 62 6.38 -8.50 -15.52
C GLN A 62 7.43 -7.64 -14.82
N ASP A 63 7.02 -6.45 -14.34
CA ASP A 63 7.86 -5.52 -13.61
C ASP A 63 7.94 -5.91 -12.13
N PHE A 64 9.16 -5.95 -11.60
CA PHE A 64 9.43 -6.33 -10.21
C PHE A 64 8.77 -5.40 -9.20
N GLN A 65 8.78 -4.08 -9.40
CA GLN A 65 8.25 -3.14 -8.41
C GLN A 65 6.74 -3.32 -8.23
N ALA A 66 6.02 -3.55 -9.32
CA ALA A 66 4.60 -3.89 -9.29
C ALA A 66 4.32 -5.23 -8.58
N LEU A 67 5.15 -6.26 -8.83
CA LEU A 67 5.03 -7.56 -8.17
C LEU A 67 5.37 -7.49 -6.68
N GLU A 68 6.38 -6.72 -6.30
CA GLU A 68 6.76 -6.49 -4.91
C GLU A 68 5.64 -5.79 -4.14
N TYR A 69 5.02 -4.77 -4.74
CA TYR A 69 3.84 -4.12 -4.14
C TYR A 69 2.67 -5.10 -3.94
N TYR A 70 2.44 -6.00 -4.90
CA TYR A 70 1.47 -7.08 -4.72
C TYR A 70 1.87 -8.04 -3.60
N ALA A 71 3.14 -8.47 -3.55
CA ALA A 71 3.69 -9.35 -2.54
C ALA A 71 3.57 -8.76 -1.12
N LEU A 72 3.88 -7.47 -0.96
CA LEU A 72 3.66 -6.71 0.27
C LEU A 72 2.19 -6.71 0.68
N THR A 73 1.28 -6.47 -0.27
CA THR A 73 -0.16 -6.45 -0.02
C THR A 73 -0.64 -7.82 0.50
N VAL A 74 -0.31 -8.91 -0.19
CA VAL A 74 -0.76 -10.25 0.23
C VAL A 74 -0.09 -10.71 1.53
N SER A 75 1.16 -10.34 1.76
CA SER A 75 1.88 -10.66 3.00
C SER A 75 1.29 -9.92 4.19
N ASN A 76 0.89 -8.66 4.01
CA ASN A 76 0.23 -7.87 5.04
C ASN A 76 -1.12 -8.47 5.43
N LEU A 77 -1.90 -8.92 4.44
CA LEU A 77 -3.17 -9.61 4.68
C LEU A 77 -2.97 -10.94 5.41
N LYS A 78 -1.95 -11.71 5.00
CA LYS A 78 -1.62 -12.99 5.64
C LYS A 78 -1.24 -12.81 7.10
N ARG A 79 -0.52 -11.75 7.46
CA ARG A 79 -0.21 -11.41 8.87
C ARG A 79 -1.46 -11.20 9.71
N GLU A 80 -2.51 -10.63 9.11
CA GLU A 80 -3.82 -10.45 9.73
C GLU A 80 -4.73 -11.67 9.64
N ASN A 81 -4.22 -12.83 9.17
CA ASN A 81 -4.98 -14.04 8.90
C ASN A 81 -6.17 -13.79 7.93
N MET A 82 -5.90 -13.00 6.89
CA MET A 82 -6.83 -12.64 5.83
C MET A 82 -6.26 -12.99 4.45
N VAL A 83 -7.16 -13.17 3.49
CA VAL A 83 -6.85 -13.26 2.06
C VAL A 83 -7.60 -12.17 1.28
N LEU A 84 -7.22 -11.93 0.02
CA LEU A 84 -7.85 -10.90 -0.82
C LEU A 84 -9.36 -11.10 -0.97
N SER A 85 -9.83 -12.35 -1.04
CA SER A 85 -11.28 -12.65 -1.13
C SER A 85 -12.05 -12.24 0.13
N ASP A 86 -11.42 -12.21 1.30
CA ASP A 86 -12.09 -11.75 2.52
C ASP A 86 -12.40 -10.25 2.47
N ILE A 87 -11.52 -9.46 1.83
CA ILE A 87 -11.77 -8.03 1.58
C ILE A 87 -12.93 -7.89 0.59
N GLU A 88 -12.93 -8.69 -0.47
CA GLU A 88 -13.99 -8.69 -1.47
C GLU A 88 -15.36 -8.97 -0.85
N ASP A 89 -15.48 -10.04 -0.08
CA ASP A 89 -16.72 -10.39 0.60
C ASP A 89 -17.20 -9.27 1.53
N SER A 90 -16.27 -8.65 2.25
CA SER A 90 -16.59 -7.59 3.21
C SER A 90 -17.06 -6.30 2.53
N VAL A 91 -16.40 -5.90 1.44
CA VAL A 91 -16.80 -4.72 0.65
C VAL A 91 -18.13 -4.98 -0.05
N GLN A 92 -18.31 -6.16 -0.63
CA GLN A 92 -19.56 -6.52 -1.30
C GLN A 92 -20.73 -6.59 -0.32
N TRP A 93 -20.51 -7.16 0.88
CA TRP A 93 -21.49 -7.14 1.96
C TRP A 93 -21.90 -5.71 2.33
N GLN A 94 -20.95 -4.78 2.43
CA GLN A 94 -21.22 -3.39 2.78
C GLN A 94 -22.06 -2.70 1.70
N ILE A 95 -21.68 -2.87 0.43
CA ILE A 95 -22.43 -2.36 -0.74
C ILE A 95 -23.86 -2.91 -0.73
N ASN A 96 -24.02 -4.23 -0.54
CA ASN A 96 -25.33 -4.87 -0.54
C ASN A 96 -26.19 -4.41 0.65
N SER A 97 -25.58 -4.19 1.82
CA SER A 97 -26.28 -3.65 3.00
C SER A 97 -26.77 -2.22 2.77
N MET A 98 -25.97 -1.39 2.12
CA MET A 98 -26.39 -0.03 1.73
C MET A 98 -27.55 -0.06 0.73
N LYS A 99 -27.48 -0.93 -0.28
CA LYS A 99 -28.57 -1.13 -1.26
C LYS A 99 -29.85 -1.66 -0.59
N ALA A 100 -29.73 -2.61 0.34
CA ALA A 100 -30.86 -3.15 1.12
C ALA A 100 -31.52 -2.06 1.97
N PHE A 101 -30.73 -1.24 2.68
CA PHE A 101 -31.23 -0.11 3.45
C PHE A 101 -32.06 0.85 2.59
N ALA A 102 -31.54 1.23 1.42
CA ALA A 102 -32.22 2.16 0.52
C ALA A 102 -33.56 1.61 -0.05
N THR A 103 -33.74 0.30 -0.05
CA THR A 103 -34.97 -0.36 -0.53
C THR A 103 -35.89 -0.80 0.61
N GLY A 104 -35.55 -0.49 1.87
CA GLY A 104 -36.29 -0.92 3.05
C GLY A 104 -36.20 -2.43 3.32
N GLN A 105 -35.21 -3.12 2.74
CA GLN A 105 -34.95 -4.53 2.96
C GLN A 105 -34.00 -4.74 4.14
N SER A 106 -34.07 -5.91 4.77
CA SER A 106 -33.09 -6.32 5.77
C SER A 106 -31.71 -6.49 5.13
N PRO A 107 -30.63 -6.02 5.77
CA PRO A 107 -29.28 -6.21 5.25
C PRO A 107 -28.93 -7.71 5.20
N PRO A 108 -28.12 -8.14 4.24
CA PRO A 108 -27.62 -9.51 4.20
C PRO A 108 -26.79 -9.81 5.45
N MET A 109 -26.76 -11.08 5.86
CA MET A 109 -25.90 -11.50 6.98
C MET A 109 -24.42 -11.44 6.56
N PRO A 110 -23.53 -10.82 7.37
CA PRO A 110 -22.10 -10.84 7.11
C PRO A 110 -21.53 -12.24 7.37
N ASN A 111 -20.45 -12.59 6.67
CA ASN A 111 -19.68 -13.78 7.00
C ASN A 111 -18.81 -13.56 8.25
N ALA A 112 -18.23 -14.63 8.81
CA ALA A 112 -17.43 -14.55 10.04
C ALA A 112 -16.22 -13.60 9.91
N LYS A 113 -15.54 -13.58 8.75
CA LYS A 113 -14.37 -12.71 8.50
C LYS A 113 -14.77 -11.25 8.39
N THR A 114 -15.90 -10.96 7.75
CA THR A 114 -16.49 -9.63 7.67
C THR A 114 -16.86 -9.09 9.06
N VAL A 115 -17.41 -9.94 9.93
CA VAL A 115 -17.66 -9.59 11.35
C VAL A 115 -16.35 -9.29 12.09
N GLU A 116 -15.33 -10.14 11.94
CA GLU A 116 -14.01 -9.94 12.54
C GLU A 116 -13.39 -8.59 12.12
N MET A 117 -13.46 -8.25 10.83
CA MET A 117 -12.97 -6.98 10.30
C MET A 117 -13.70 -5.77 10.89
N MET A 118 -15.03 -5.85 11.05
CA MET A 118 -15.80 -4.74 11.64
C MET A 118 -15.43 -4.50 13.09
N GLN A 119 -15.23 -5.56 13.87
CA GLN A 119 -14.82 -5.45 15.27
C GLN A 119 -13.41 -4.85 15.40
N LYS A 120 -12.49 -5.20 14.48
CA LYS A 120 -11.17 -4.56 14.41
C LYS A 120 -11.25 -3.09 13.98
N LYS A 121 -12.13 -2.75 13.02
CA LYS A 121 -12.26 -1.38 12.48
C LYS A 121 -13.07 -0.43 13.35
N SER A 122 -13.88 -0.91 14.30
CA SER A 122 -14.66 -0.02 15.20
C SER A 122 -13.80 0.84 16.14
N GLY A 123 -12.47 0.70 16.11
CA GLY A 123 -11.51 1.55 16.84
C GLY A 123 -10.72 2.56 15.98
N GLY A 124 -10.88 2.61 14.65
CA GLY A 124 -10.04 3.45 13.79
C GLY A 124 -10.71 3.91 12.49
N SER A 125 -10.58 5.19 12.17
CA SER A 125 -11.03 5.80 10.90
C SER A 125 -10.34 5.13 9.70
N MET A 126 -11.11 4.76 8.67
CA MET A 126 -10.57 4.41 7.34
C MET A 126 -10.06 5.68 6.65
N SER A 127 -8.97 6.22 7.15
CA SER A 127 -8.17 7.25 6.47
C SER A 127 -7.13 6.53 5.63
N SER A 128 -7.06 6.86 4.33
CA SER A 128 -5.91 6.46 3.51
C SER A 128 -4.62 6.92 4.21
N PRO A 129 -3.56 6.09 4.24
CA PRO A 129 -2.28 6.53 4.77
C PRO A 129 -1.84 7.84 4.08
N PRO A 130 -1.35 8.83 4.84
CA PRO A 130 -0.85 10.07 4.24
C PRO A 130 0.30 9.75 3.29
N THR A 131 0.37 10.46 2.16
CA THR A 131 1.45 10.25 1.18
C THR A 131 2.75 10.88 1.70
N ILE A 132 3.87 10.16 1.59
CA ILE A 132 5.20 10.72 1.83
C ILE A 132 5.56 11.51 0.57
N VAL A 133 5.74 12.82 0.71
CA VAL A 133 6.10 13.73 -0.39
C VAL A 133 7.49 14.34 -0.21
N SER A 134 8.00 14.29 1.01
CA SER A 134 9.34 14.74 1.34
C SER A 134 10.40 13.72 0.93
N THR A 135 11.59 14.22 0.62
CA THR A 135 12.78 13.40 0.37
C THR A 135 13.59 13.25 1.67
N PRO A 136 14.24 12.09 1.92
CA PRO A 136 15.03 11.87 3.13
C PRO A 136 16.21 12.85 3.26
N PHE A 137 16.74 13.28 2.12
CA PHE A 137 17.79 14.29 1.96
C PHE A 137 17.68 14.90 0.55
N THR A 138 18.21 16.11 0.38
CA THR A 138 18.22 16.90 -0.86
C THR A 138 19.53 16.74 -1.64
N GLY A 139 20.56 16.14 -1.03
CA GLY A 139 21.90 16.00 -1.60
C GLY A 139 22.78 17.25 -1.44
N GLN A 140 22.28 18.28 -0.76
CA GLN A 140 23.00 19.53 -0.46
C GLN A 140 23.39 19.66 1.01
N GLU A 141 23.08 18.66 1.84
CA GLU A 141 23.42 18.64 3.25
C GLU A 141 24.93 18.58 3.46
N ALA A 142 25.40 19.17 4.56
CA ALA A 142 26.83 19.25 4.91
C ALA A 142 27.52 17.88 4.98
N CYS A 143 26.78 16.79 5.25
CA CYS A 143 27.32 15.44 5.23
C CYS A 143 27.83 14.99 3.85
N PHE A 144 27.36 15.62 2.76
CA PHE A 144 27.82 15.35 1.40
C PHE A 144 29.05 16.17 0.98
N GLU A 145 29.57 17.03 1.86
CA GLU A 145 30.92 17.61 1.70
C GLU A 145 32.01 16.54 1.88
N ASP A 146 31.73 15.48 2.65
CA ASP A 146 32.58 14.29 2.71
C ASP A 146 32.50 13.55 1.37
N SER A 147 33.62 13.54 0.65
CA SER A 147 33.76 12.90 -0.66
C SER A 147 33.44 11.41 -0.62
N THR A 148 33.68 10.74 0.50
CA THR A 148 33.37 9.31 0.70
C THR A 148 31.87 9.10 0.81
N ILE A 149 31.17 9.92 1.59
CA ILE A 149 29.70 9.83 1.74
C ILE A 149 29.02 10.15 0.41
N ARG A 150 29.46 11.22 -0.26
CA ARG A 150 28.95 11.60 -1.58
C ARG A 150 29.17 10.52 -2.63
N GLN A 151 30.37 9.96 -2.71
CA GLN A 151 30.67 8.88 -3.66
C GLN A 151 29.84 7.63 -3.37
N THR A 152 29.68 7.27 -2.09
CA THR A 152 28.84 6.13 -1.67
C THR A 152 27.40 6.33 -2.13
N PHE A 153 26.84 7.52 -1.88
CA PHE A 153 25.48 7.87 -2.28
C PHE A 153 25.29 7.79 -3.80
N LEU A 154 26.15 8.44 -4.59
CA LEU A 154 26.05 8.43 -6.06
C LEU A 154 26.18 7.02 -6.65
N THR A 155 27.11 6.22 -6.11
CA THR A 155 27.30 4.83 -6.56
C THR A 155 26.06 4.01 -6.24
N LEU A 156 25.54 4.13 -5.02
CA LEU A 156 24.35 3.40 -4.58
C LEU A 156 23.10 3.80 -5.38
N GLN A 157 22.93 5.09 -5.67
CA GLN A 157 21.85 5.57 -6.53
C GLN A 157 21.94 4.96 -7.94
N SER A 158 23.12 5.02 -8.56
CA SER A 158 23.35 4.42 -9.88
C SER A 158 23.09 2.92 -9.90
N ASP A 159 23.60 2.19 -8.89
CA ASP A 159 23.39 0.74 -8.79
C ASP A 159 21.91 0.40 -8.62
N HIS A 160 21.19 1.16 -7.80
CA HIS A 160 19.75 0.97 -7.59
C HIS A 160 18.94 1.28 -8.85
N GLU A 161 19.24 2.37 -9.56
CA GLU A 161 18.57 2.72 -10.83
C GLU A 161 18.80 1.64 -11.91
N ASN A 162 20.02 1.09 -11.99
CA ASN A 162 20.32 -0.01 -12.90
C ASN A 162 19.55 -1.29 -12.53
N LEU A 163 19.42 -1.57 -11.23
CA LEU A 163 18.66 -2.71 -10.73
C LEU A 163 17.17 -2.58 -11.05
N ILE A 164 16.56 -1.41 -10.80
CA ILE A 164 15.17 -1.11 -11.17
C ILE A 164 14.96 -1.32 -12.68
N ARG A 165 15.87 -0.81 -13.51
CA ARG A 165 15.79 -0.99 -14.97
C ARG A 165 15.81 -2.46 -15.36
N MET A 166 16.67 -3.26 -14.74
CA MET A 166 16.71 -4.71 -14.95
C MET A 166 15.42 -5.39 -14.47
N GLY A 167 14.86 -4.94 -13.36
CA GLY A 167 13.61 -5.45 -12.78
C GLY A 167 12.36 -5.25 -13.63
N SER A 168 12.39 -4.32 -14.58
CA SER A 168 11.27 -4.11 -15.52
C SER A 168 10.96 -5.35 -16.38
N GLY A 169 11.94 -6.24 -16.56
CA GLY A 169 11.80 -7.50 -17.27
C GLY A 169 11.76 -8.73 -16.36
N TYR A 170 11.58 -8.58 -15.05
CA TYR A 170 11.72 -9.65 -14.05
C TYR A 170 10.89 -10.90 -14.37
N GLY A 171 9.65 -10.74 -14.87
CA GLY A 171 8.80 -11.88 -15.21
C GLY A 171 9.38 -12.80 -16.30
N SER A 172 10.26 -12.28 -17.16
CA SER A 172 10.95 -13.05 -18.20
C SER A 172 12.16 -13.86 -17.71
N PHE A 173 12.60 -13.65 -16.48
CA PHE A 173 13.72 -14.39 -15.90
C PHE A 173 13.32 -15.84 -15.64
N ASP A 174 14.29 -16.74 -15.77
CA ASP A 174 14.15 -18.10 -15.28
C ASP A 174 14.17 -18.12 -13.73
N PRO A 175 13.79 -19.24 -13.09
CA PRO A 175 13.77 -19.33 -11.63
C PRO A 175 15.09 -18.92 -10.96
N LEU A 176 16.24 -19.31 -11.53
CA LEU A 176 17.54 -18.93 -11.00
C LEU A 176 17.82 -17.43 -11.17
N GLY A 177 17.48 -16.84 -12.30
CA GLY A 177 17.57 -15.40 -12.54
C GLY A 177 16.68 -14.59 -11.59
N LYS A 178 15.47 -15.07 -11.30
CA LYS A 178 14.55 -14.46 -10.32
C LYS A 178 15.13 -14.44 -8.91
N LEU A 179 15.72 -15.54 -8.46
CA LEU A 179 16.39 -15.63 -7.17
C LEU A 179 17.65 -14.74 -7.12
N ALA A 180 18.48 -14.79 -8.15
CA ALA A 180 19.67 -13.94 -8.24
C ALA A 180 19.32 -12.44 -8.23
N TYR A 181 18.22 -12.05 -8.87
CA TYR A 181 17.72 -10.68 -8.83
C TYR A 181 17.31 -10.27 -7.40
N LEU A 182 16.56 -11.12 -6.69
CA LEU A 182 16.17 -10.87 -5.30
C LEU A 182 17.39 -10.71 -4.39
N ASP A 183 18.41 -11.54 -4.56
CA ASP A 183 19.66 -11.43 -3.80
C ASP A 183 20.45 -10.15 -4.11
N GLN A 184 20.35 -9.61 -5.34
CA GLN A 184 20.94 -8.30 -5.67
C GLN A 184 20.13 -7.15 -5.07
N MET A 185 18.80 -7.27 -5.02
CA MET A 185 17.93 -6.28 -4.38
C MET A 185 18.26 -6.15 -2.90
N GLU A 186 18.37 -7.27 -2.18
CA GLU A 186 18.74 -7.25 -0.76
C GLU A 186 20.09 -6.59 -0.50
N LYS A 187 21.10 -6.83 -1.34
CA LYS A 187 22.40 -6.15 -1.21
C LYS A 187 22.29 -4.64 -1.39
N ILE A 188 21.42 -4.17 -2.29
CA ILE A 188 21.18 -2.74 -2.47
C ILE A 188 20.41 -2.16 -1.27
N GLU A 189 19.41 -2.87 -0.77
CA GLU A 189 18.66 -2.50 0.44
C GLU A 189 19.56 -2.40 1.68
N GLU A 190 20.45 -3.38 1.90
CA GLU A 190 21.42 -3.37 3.00
C GLU A 190 22.34 -2.16 2.92
N ARG A 191 22.82 -1.82 1.71
CA ARG A 191 23.66 -0.63 1.49
C ARG A 191 22.89 0.67 1.75
N TRP A 192 21.61 0.73 1.39
CA TRP A 192 20.74 1.86 1.74
C TRP A 192 20.53 1.96 3.25
N ALA A 193 20.25 0.83 3.92
CA ALA A 193 20.08 0.80 5.36
C ALA A 193 21.32 1.30 6.10
N LEU A 194 22.52 0.85 5.70
CA LEU A 194 23.78 1.31 6.27
C LEU A 194 24.01 2.82 6.06
N LEU A 195 23.75 3.33 4.86
CA LEU A 195 23.87 4.76 4.57
C LEU A 195 22.87 5.57 5.41
N MET A 196 21.61 5.14 5.47
CA MET A 196 20.56 5.79 6.25
C MET A 196 20.88 5.78 7.74
N THR A 197 21.34 4.66 8.31
CA THR A 197 21.79 4.61 9.71
C THR A 197 22.93 5.59 9.98
N LYS A 198 23.92 5.67 9.08
CA LYS A 198 25.04 6.62 9.23
C LYS A 198 24.55 8.08 9.20
N LEU A 199 23.66 8.42 8.28
CA LEU A 199 23.09 9.76 8.16
C LEU A 199 22.16 10.11 9.33
N ASP A 200 21.43 9.13 9.86
CA ASP A 200 20.57 9.29 11.02
C ASP A 200 21.36 9.58 12.31
N LEU A 201 22.45 8.84 12.52
CA LEU A 201 23.38 9.11 13.63
C LEU A 201 23.96 10.53 13.58
N GLY A 202 24.20 11.06 12.38
CA GLY A 202 24.62 12.44 12.15
C GLY A 202 23.48 13.47 12.17
N GLN A 203 22.23 13.06 12.41
CA GLN A 203 21.03 13.90 12.34
C GLN A 203 20.87 14.64 11.01
N HIS A 204 21.33 14.03 9.91
CA HIS A 204 21.29 14.62 8.57
C HIS A 204 20.03 14.28 7.78
N ILE A 205 19.18 13.38 8.29
CA ILE A 205 17.90 13.02 7.66
C ILE A 205 16.85 14.08 8.01
N SER A 206 16.09 14.52 7.01
CA SER A 206 14.99 15.48 7.21
C SER A 206 14.01 14.99 8.27
N ARG A 207 13.67 15.88 9.21
CA ARG A 207 12.65 15.60 10.22
C ARG A 207 11.27 15.41 9.60
N GLU A 208 10.95 16.18 8.56
CA GLU A 208 9.68 16.10 7.84
C GLU A 208 9.51 14.71 7.24
N PHE A 209 10.56 14.15 6.64
CA PHE A 209 10.56 12.79 6.11
C PHE A 209 10.31 11.73 7.18
N LYS A 210 10.94 11.86 8.35
CA LYS A 210 10.71 10.94 9.47
C LYS A 210 9.26 11.00 9.97
N ASP A 211 8.73 12.21 10.11
CA ASP A 211 7.37 12.43 10.59
C ASP A 211 6.33 11.91 9.58
N GLU A 212 6.53 12.17 8.28
CA GLU A 212 5.69 11.64 7.20
C GLU A 212 5.76 10.10 7.12
N THR A 213 6.95 9.52 7.23
CA THR A 213 7.13 8.05 7.23
C THR A 213 6.42 7.42 8.43
N SER A 214 6.57 8.01 9.62
CA SER A 214 5.90 7.54 10.83
C SER A 214 4.37 7.62 10.70
N ALA A 215 3.84 8.72 10.14
CA ALA A 215 2.42 8.89 9.91
C ALA A 215 1.88 7.93 8.85
N PHE A 216 2.63 7.69 7.77
CA PHE A 216 2.28 6.72 6.72
C PHE A 216 2.20 5.29 7.28
N LEU A 217 3.24 4.86 8.00
CA LEU A 217 3.28 3.54 8.63
C LEU A 217 2.19 3.39 9.70
N GLY A 218 1.97 4.42 10.52
CA GLY A 218 0.88 4.48 11.49
C GLY A 218 -0.50 4.34 10.84
N GLY A 219 -0.71 4.94 9.66
CA GLY A 219 -1.93 4.76 8.87
C GLY A 219 -2.15 3.34 8.38
N MET A 220 -1.09 2.53 8.26
CA MET A 220 -1.16 1.10 7.94
C MET A 220 -1.15 0.20 9.19
N ASN A 221 -1.19 0.78 10.39
CA ASN A 221 -1.01 0.08 11.66
C ASN A 221 0.29 -0.72 11.71
N LEU A 222 1.38 -0.09 11.23
CA LEU A 222 2.72 -0.66 11.19
C LEU A 222 3.70 0.25 11.95
N SER A 223 4.59 -0.36 12.72
CA SER A 223 5.86 0.27 13.10
C SER A 223 6.90 0.09 12.00
N VAL A 224 8.00 0.86 12.07
CA VAL A 224 9.16 0.71 11.16
C VAL A 224 9.70 -0.73 11.18
N ARG A 225 9.78 -1.33 12.37
CA ARG A 225 10.25 -2.71 12.53
C ARG A 225 9.32 -3.70 11.83
N GLU A 226 8.01 -3.58 12.06
CA GLU A 226 7.01 -4.44 11.44
C GLU A 226 6.94 -4.26 9.92
N PHE A 227 7.24 -3.07 9.41
CA PHE A 227 7.37 -2.83 7.98
C PHE A 227 8.55 -3.59 7.38
N PHE A 228 9.73 -3.56 8.01
CA PHE A 228 10.87 -4.35 7.54
C PHE A 228 10.60 -5.86 7.63
N GLU A 229 9.99 -6.34 8.73
CA GLU A 229 9.56 -7.73 8.85
C GLU A 229 8.56 -8.13 7.74
N LEU A 230 7.66 -7.23 7.38
CA LEU A 230 6.72 -7.41 6.28
C LEU A 230 7.44 -7.47 4.92
N LEU A 231 8.45 -6.63 4.70
CA LEU A 231 9.26 -6.63 3.48
C LEU A 231 10.06 -7.94 3.33
N GLU A 232 10.65 -8.44 4.41
CA GLU A 232 11.29 -9.76 4.39
C GLU A 232 10.28 -10.87 4.06
N THR A 233 9.10 -10.83 4.70
CA THR A 233 8.03 -11.80 4.42
C THR A 233 7.57 -11.76 2.96
N SER A 234 7.49 -10.57 2.35
CA SER A 234 7.12 -10.44 0.93
C SER A 234 8.20 -10.95 0.00
N LYS A 235 9.49 -10.78 0.34
CA LYS A 235 10.60 -11.34 -0.43
C LYS A 235 10.61 -12.87 -0.34
N ASP A 236 10.38 -13.44 0.83
CA ASP A 236 10.24 -14.89 1.00
C ASP A 236 9.09 -15.46 0.17
N TRP A 237 7.96 -14.75 0.12
CA TRP A 237 6.83 -15.09 -0.73
C TRP A 237 7.20 -15.09 -2.23
N LEU A 238 7.99 -14.09 -2.68
CA LEU A 238 8.48 -14.04 -4.07
C LEU A 238 9.45 -15.18 -4.37
N ARG A 239 10.36 -15.52 -3.44
CA ARG A 239 11.30 -16.65 -3.56
C ARG A 239 10.56 -17.98 -3.68
N GLU A 240 9.55 -18.21 -2.85
CA GLU A 240 8.73 -19.41 -2.90
C GLU A 240 8.11 -19.58 -4.29
N ARG A 241 7.50 -18.52 -4.84
CA ARG A 241 6.89 -18.59 -6.17
C ARG A 241 7.87 -18.73 -7.32
N ALA A 242 9.05 -18.13 -7.21
CA ALA A 242 10.12 -18.31 -8.19
C ALA A 242 10.53 -19.79 -8.27
N ASN A 243 10.66 -20.45 -7.11
CA ASN A 243 10.96 -21.88 -7.04
C ASN A 243 9.83 -22.76 -7.58
N GLU A 244 8.57 -22.38 -7.36
CA GLU A 244 7.39 -23.10 -7.87
C GLU A 244 7.13 -22.89 -9.38
N GLY A 245 7.87 -21.98 -10.03
CA GLY A 245 7.63 -21.60 -11.44
C GLY A 245 6.27 -20.91 -11.65
N ARG A 246 5.73 -20.26 -10.62
CA ARG A 246 4.41 -19.59 -10.64
C ARG A 246 4.51 -18.08 -10.89
N LEU A 247 5.69 -17.59 -11.29
CA LEU A 247 5.96 -16.20 -11.66
C LEU A 247 6.52 -16.16 -13.08
#